data_AF-A0A841EAU1-F1
#
_entry.id   AF-A0A841EAU1-F1
#
_cell.length_a   1.000
_cell.length_b   1.000
_cell.length_c   1.000
_cell.angle_alpha   90.00
_cell.angle_beta   90.00
_cell.angle_gamma   90.00
#
_symmetry.space_group_name_H-M   'P 1'
#
loop_
_entity.id
_entity.type
_entity.pdbx_description
1 polymer ?
#
loop_
_entity_poly.entity_id
_entity_poly.type
_entity_poly.pdbx_seq_one_letter_code
_entity_poly.pdbx_strand_id
1 'polypeptide(L)'
;MAQDGVTLPGGASAQRQQPRWARWWARRHRIADWLLAVAFLPWTALMLVGDPHGLLGLPAMAVSAVAALIGDAAGVFLGLHAGWGALTLGAAVSTVVLFRRTRPRLMFGAATVTLLCYGDIGMAALAMFTYAAWYDDRRRLGLWSAWLTLCTLAVYTVGGPMTAPAASTMLIMFYGLPLAVGLWIGTRRVLIANLRERAERLEREQHLLADQAISAERTRIAREMHDVVAHRVSLMVLHAGGLEVSAPDGRTAESAALIRNTGRDALAELREILGVLRDNPESSAPTAPQPVLSDLFRLVGEWRSAGMPVRESATGTPVTLSAQTERTAYRIVQEALTNAAKHAPDADVRVHLDHRPDTLEITVENSPSPAAAAAPPPSSGYGLAGLRERVNLAGGSLRTGPRLDGGWRVTAVLPLTPDGLGEGRGAGQ
;
A
#
# COMPACT_ATOMS: atom_id res chain seq x y z
N MET A 1 38.43 33.79 13.19
CA MET A 1 37.59 33.25 14.27
C MET A 1 36.24 32.93 13.67
N ALA A 2 35.76 31.70 13.89
CA ALA A 2 34.81 30.96 13.08
C ALA A 2 33.37 31.51 13.07
N GLN A 3 32.63 31.18 11.99
CA GLN A 3 31.41 30.36 12.09
C GLN A 3 31.02 29.82 10.71
N ASP A 4 31.23 28.51 10.53
CA ASP A 4 30.79 27.72 9.38
C ASP A 4 29.30 27.35 9.53
N GLY A 5 28.52 27.66 8.49
CA GLY A 5 27.17 27.18 8.31
C GLY A 5 27.16 25.75 7.77
N VAL A 6 26.58 24.82 8.51
CA VAL A 6 26.35 23.44 8.08
C VAL A 6 25.12 23.40 7.17
N THR A 7 25.35 23.31 5.87
CA THR A 7 24.34 22.88 4.89
C THR A 7 24.31 21.37 4.81
N LEU A 8 23.20 20.75 5.21
CA LEU A 8 22.92 19.33 4.94
C LEU A 8 22.68 19.13 3.43
N PRO A 9 23.38 18.21 2.74
CA PRO A 9 23.06 17.90 1.36
C PRO A 9 21.80 17.03 1.31
N GLY A 10 20.78 17.59 0.65
CA GLY A 10 19.51 16.94 0.35
C GLY A 10 19.64 15.69 -0.50
N GLY A 11 18.55 14.93 -0.50
CA GLY A 11 18.42 13.59 -1.07
C GLY A 11 18.87 13.50 -2.53
N ALA A 12 20.07 12.96 -2.73
CA ALA A 12 20.39 12.29 -3.97
C ALA A 12 19.69 10.93 -3.95
N SER A 13 18.68 10.82 -4.81
CA SER A 13 18.02 9.58 -5.21
C SER A 13 19.00 8.40 -5.23
N ALA A 14 18.82 7.46 -4.29
CA ALA A 14 19.45 6.16 -4.32
C ALA A 14 18.88 5.34 -5.48
N GLN A 15 19.25 5.72 -6.71
CA GLN A 15 19.18 4.84 -7.87
C GLN A 15 20.17 3.71 -7.58
N ARG A 16 19.70 2.65 -6.91
CA ARG A 16 20.45 1.39 -6.78
C ARG A 16 20.88 1.00 -8.19
N GLN A 17 22.18 1.13 -8.48
CA GLN A 17 22.76 0.64 -9.73
C GLN A 17 22.41 -0.84 -9.82
N GLN A 18 21.47 -1.19 -10.71
CA GLN A 18 21.11 -2.58 -10.88
C GLN A 18 22.36 -3.35 -11.30
N PRO A 19 22.68 -4.46 -10.62
CA PRO A 19 23.91 -5.20 -10.88
C PRO A 19 23.93 -5.67 -12.35
N ARG A 20 25.13 -5.77 -12.95
CA ARG A 20 25.28 -6.08 -14.39
C ARG A 20 24.53 -7.35 -14.81
N TRP A 21 24.40 -8.32 -13.91
CA TRP A 21 23.61 -9.54 -14.12
C TRP A 21 22.11 -9.27 -14.29
N ALA A 22 21.53 -8.28 -13.59
CA ALA A 22 20.12 -7.92 -13.71
C ALA A 22 19.82 -7.27 -15.07
N ARG A 23 20.74 -6.44 -15.58
CA ARG A 23 20.66 -5.88 -16.94
C ARG A 23 20.78 -6.95 -18.03
N TRP A 24 21.67 -7.93 -17.83
CA TRP A 24 21.81 -9.07 -18.73
C TRP A 24 20.54 -9.94 -18.71
N TRP A 25 20.00 -10.23 -17.52
CA TRP A 25 18.77 -10.98 -17.33
C TRP A 25 17.57 -10.28 -17.96
N ALA A 26 17.49 -8.94 -17.92
CA ALA A 26 16.45 -8.17 -18.60
C ALA A 26 16.53 -8.28 -20.13
N ARG A 27 17.73 -8.42 -20.70
CA ARG A 27 17.96 -8.57 -22.16
C ARG A 27 17.89 -10.02 -22.66
N ARG A 28 17.79 -11.02 -21.78
CA ARG A 28 17.79 -12.46 -22.14
C ARG A 28 16.82 -12.82 -23.26
N HIS A 29 15.66 -12.19 -23.28
CA HIS A 29 14.63 -12.41 -24.29
C HIS A 29 15.06 -11.96 -25.68
N ARG A 30 15.73 -10.81 -25.78
CA ARG A 30 16.25 -10.30 -27.06
C ARG A 30 17.41 -11.16 -27.56
N ILE A 31 18.30 -11.61 -26.67
CA ILE A 31 19.40 -12.51 -27.04
C ILE A 31 18.85 -13.84 -27.57
N ALA A 32 17.83 -14.41 -26.90
CA ALA A 32 17.16 -15.62 -27.36
C ALA A 32 16.44 -15.43 -28.71
N ASP A 33 15.86 -14.26 -28.96
CA ASP A 33 15.22 -13.96 -30.24
C ASP A 33 16.25 -13.83 -31.37
N TRP A 34 17.42 -13.22 -31.12
CA TRP A 34 18.53 -13.15 -32.06
C TRP A 34 19.13 -14.52 -32.35
N LEU A 35 19.41 -15.32 -31.32
CA LEU A 35 19.92 -16.69 -31.49
C LEU A 35 18.98 -17.55 -32.32
N LEU A 36 17.67 -17.43 -32.07
CA LEU A 36 16.67 -18.17 -32.81
C LEU A 36 16.56 -17.68 -34.27
N ALA A 37 16.62 -16.38 -34.53
CA ALA A 37 16.64 -15.83 -35.89
C ALA A 37 17.87 -16.28 -36.69
N VAL A 38 19.05 -16.30 -36.05
CA VAL A 38 20.31 -16.78 -36.66
C VAL A 38 20.25 -18.29 -36.92
N ALA A 39 19.74 -19.08 -35.97
CA ALA A 39 19.59 -20.52 -36.13
C ALA A 39 18.56 -20.90 -37.21
N PHE A 40 17.59 -20.03 -37.48
CA PHE A 40 16.54 -20.26 -38.48
C PHE A 40 16.98 -19.93 -39.91
N LEU A 41 18.03 -19.13 -40.08
CA LEU A 41 18.58 -18.75 -41.38
C LEU A 41 19.06 -19.96 -42.21
N PRO A 42 19.89 -20.89 -41.68
CA PRO A 42 20.30 -22.06 -42.45
C PRO A 42 19.14 -23.01 -42.76
N TRP A 43 18.13 -23.11 -41.90
CA TRP A 43 16.92 -23.91 -42.16
C TRP A 43 16.13 -23.38 -43.35
N THR A 44 15.84 -22.08 -43.35
CA THR A 44 15.10 -21.44 -44.46
C THR A 44 15.88 -21.50 -45.77
N ALA A 45 17.19 -21.30 -45.74
CA ALA A 45 18.05 -21.45 -46.91
C ALA A 45 18.06 -22.90 -47.44
N LEU A 46 18.09 -23.90 -46.54
CA LEU A 46 18.03 -25.31 -46.92
C LEU A 46 16.69 -25.66 -47.58
N MET A 47 15.56 -25.24 -47.01
CA MET A 47 14.24 -25.50 -47.57
C MET A 47 14.05 -24.82 -48.93
N LEU A 48 14.60 -23.61 -49.11
CA LEU A 48 14.51 -22.90 -50.38
C LEU A 48 15.24 -23.59 -51.55
N VAL A 49 16.30 -24.34 -51.25
CA VAL A 49 17.16 -24.98 -52.24
C VAL A 49 16.89 -26.49 -52.35
N GLY A 50 16.47 -27.12 -51.26
CA GLY A 50 16.43 -28.57 -51.11
C GLY A 50 15.05 -29.21 -51.19
N ASP A 51 13.95 -28.45 -51.02
CA ASP A 51 12.60 -29.00 -51.04
C ASP A 51 11.83 -28.54 -52.30
N PRO A 52 11.46 -29.44 -53.23
CA PRO A 52 10.76 -29.07 -54.47
C PRO A 52 9.25 -28.80 -54.28
N HIS A 53 8.76 -28.75 -53.04
CA HIS A 53 7.37 -28.46 -52.73
C HIS A 53 7.07 -26.95 -52.74
N GLY A 54 5.89 -26.57 -53.24
CA GLY A 54 5.45 -25.17 -53.35
C GLY A 54 5.41 -24.63 -54.79
N LEU A 55 4.82 -23.45 -54.97
CA LEU A 55 4.57 -22.84 -56.29
C LEU A 55 5.86 -22.59 -57.09
N LEU A 56 6.99 -22.38 -56.43
CA LEU A 56 8.28 -22.07 -57.07
C LEU A 56 9.23 -23.26 -57.13
N GLY A 57 8.89 -24.40 -56.51
CA GLY A 57 9.74 -25.59 -56.47
C GLY A 57 9.95 -26.24 -57.84
N LEU A 58 8.87 -26.51 -58.58
CA LEU A 58 8.95 -27.11 -59.93
C LEU A 58 9.69 -26.22 -60.96
N PRO A 59 9.41 -24.90 -61.06
CA PRO A 59 10.22 -24.00 -61.89
C PRO A 59 11.69 -23.98 -61.48
N ALA A 60 12.01 -23.95 -60.18
CA ALA A 60 13.39 -23.94 -59.70
C ALA A 60 14.15 -25.22 -60.04
N MET A 61 13.50 -26.38 -59.96
CA MET A 61 14.07 -27.65 -60.43
C MET A 61 14.31 -27.63 -61.94
N ALA A 62 13.34 -27.15 -62.72
CA ALA A 62 13.48 -27.06 -64.18
C ALA A 62 14.63 -26.13 -64.59
N VAL A 63 14.74 -24.96 -63.94
CA VAL A 63 15.83 -24.01 -64.12
C VAL A 63 17.18 -24.65 -63.75
N SER A 64 17.25 -25.40 -62.64
CA SER A 64 18.47 -26.10 -62.21
C SER A 64 18.86 -27.23 -63.17
N ALA A 65 17.88 -27.97 -63.71
CA ALA A 65 18.12 -29.01 -64.71
C ALA A 65 18.60 -28.42 -66.05
N VAL A 66 18.02 -27.30 -66.49
CA VAL A 66 18.47 -26.56 -67.68
C VAL A 66 19.87 -25.98 -67.48
N ALA A 67 20.16 -25.43 -66.29
CA ALA A 67 21.49 -24.94 -65.93
C ALA A 67 22.56 -26.04 -65.99
N ALA A 68 22.23 -27.26 -65.53
CA ALA A 68 23.11 -28.42 -65.64
C ALA A 68 23.33 -28.88 -67.10
N LEU A 69 22.37 -28.60 -68.00
CA LEU A 69 22.45 -28.97 -69.42
C LEU A 69 23.27 -27.98 -70.28
N ILE A 70 23.26 -26.68 -69.94
CA ILE A 70 23.92 -25.61 -70.73
C ILE A 70 25.45 -25.56 -70.50
N GLY A 71 25.98 -26.25 -69.48
CA GLY A 71 27.42 -26.36 -69.20
C GLY A 71 27.93 -25.43 -68.10
N ASP A 72 29.18 -25.65 -67.68
CA ASP A 72 29.72 -25.21 -66.37
C ASP A 72 29.58 -23.71 -66.08
N ALA A 73 29.96 -22.82 -67.00
CA ALA A 73 30.01 -21.38 -66.67
C ALA A 73 28.62 -20.73 -66.50
N ALA A 74 27.67 -21.05 -67.38
CA ALA A 74 26.30 -20.53 -67.30
C ALA A 74 25.52 -21.20 -66.16
N GLY A 75 25.74 -22.50 -65.94
CA GLY A 75 25.15 -23.23 -64.83
C GLY A 75 25.64 -22.74 -63.47
N VAL A 76 26.94 -22.48 -63.32
CA VAL A 76 27.54 -21.89 -62.11
C VAL A 76 27.00 -20.48 -61.86
N PHE A 77 26.89 -19.63 -62.91
CA PHE A 77 26.34 -18.29 -62.76
C PHE A 77 24.88 -18.31 -62.27
N LEU A 78 24.04 -19.16 -62.86
CA LEU A 78 22.63 -19.28 -62.48
C LEU A 78 22.46 -19.86 -61.06
N GLY A 79 23.28 -20.85 -60.70
CA GLY A 79 23.31 -21.45 -59.37
C GLY A 79 23.74 -20.46 -58.29
N LEU A 80 24.75 -19.62 -58.56
CA LEU A 80 25.17 -18.56 -57.64
C LEU A 80 24.07 -17.52 -57.42
N HIS A 81 23.37 -17.08 -58.47
CA HIS A 81 22.27 -16.11 -58.34
C HIS A 81 21.09 -16.69 -57.55
N ALA A 82 20.74 -17.96 -57.79
CA ALA A 82 19.73 -18.67 -57.01
C ALA A 82 20.14 -18.79 -55.53
N GLY A 83 21.41 -19.08 -55.24
CA GLY A 83 21.95 -19.14 -53.88
C GLY A 83 21.91 -17.79 -53.14
N TRP A 84 22.30 -16.69 -53.80
CA TRP A 84 22.20 -15.35 -53.22
C TRP A 84 20.74 -14.92 -53.01
N GLY A 85 19.84 -15.26 -53.94
CA GLY A 85 18.40 -15.07 -53.75
C GLY A 85 17.87 -15.84 -52.54
N ALA A 86 18.31 -17.07 -52.34
CA ALA A 86 17.91 -17.87 -51.20
C ALA A 86 18.42 -17.32 -49.86
N LEU A 87 19.67 -16.86 -49.82
CA LEU A 87 20.26 -16.24 -48.62
C LEU A 87 19.59 -14.91 -48.27
N THR A 88 19.28 -14.07 -49.26
CA THR A 88 18.61 -12.78 -49.02
C THR A 88 17.18 -12.97 -48.53
N LEU A 89 16.44 -13.92 -49.11
CA LEU A 89 15.09 -14.24 -48.64
C LEU A 89 15.12 -14.91 -47.25
N GLY A 90 16.03 -15.84 -47.02
CA GLY A 90 16.24 -16.46 -45.70
C GLY A 90 16.56 -15.40 -44.64
N ALA A 91 17.42 -14.43 -44.95
CA ALA A 91 17.72 -13.31 -44.05
C ALA A 91 16.48 -12.43 -43.80
N ALA A 92 15.64 -12.18 -44.81
CA ALA A 92 14.38 -11.45 -44.64
C ALA A 92 13.40 -12.20 -43.72
N VAL A 93 13.23 -13.51 -43.89
CA VAL A 93 12.38 -14.36 -43.04
C VAL A 93 12.93 -14.42 -41.60
N SER A 94 14.25 -14.60 -41.44
CA SER A 94 14.91 -14.53 -40.14
C SER A 94 14.73 -13.17 -39.46
N THR A 95 14.65 -12.08 -40.22
CA THR A 95 14.35 -10.76 -39.66
C THR A 95 12.93 -10.69 -39.11
N VAL A 96 11.95 -11.36 -39.75
CA VAL A 96 10.57 -11.47 -39.23
C VAL A 96 10.53 -12.19 -37.88
N VAL A 97 11.39 -13.19 -37.67
CA VAL A 97 11.51 -13.92 -36.38
C VAL A 97 11.87 -12.98 -35.22
N LEU A 98 12.60 -11.90 -35.45
CA LEU A 98 12.91 -10.90 -34.42
C LEU A 98 11.64 -10.18 -33.91
N PHE A 99 10.60 -10.11 -34.74
CA PHE A 99 9.31 -9.50 -34.40
C PHE A 99 8.28 -10.51 -33.86
N ARG A 100 8.70 -11.74 -33.55
CA ARG A 100 7.81 -12.84 -33.14
C ARG A 100 6.94 -12.56 -31.92
N ARG A 101 7.41 -11.69 -31.02
CA ARG A 101 6.70 -11.34 -29.76
C ARG A 101 5.89 -10.04 -29.85
N THR A 102 6.00 -9.29 -30.93
CA THR A 102 5.35 -7.98 -31.08
C THR A 102 4.35 -7.94 -32.24
N ARG A 103 4.59 -8.72 -33.31
CA ARG A 103 3.73 -8.75 -34.49
C ARG A 103 3.44 -10.19 -34.94
N PRO A 104 2.52 -10.89 -34.26
CA PRO A 104 2.23 -12.30 -34.56
C PRO A 104 1.65 -12.49 -35.97
N ARG A 105 0.91 -11.49 -36.48
CA ARG A 105 0.36 -11.51 -37.84
C ARG A 105 1.44 -11.54 -38.92
N LEU A 106 2.57 -10.86 -38.70
CA LEU A 106 3.69 -10.90 -39.64
C LEU A 106 4.32 -12.29 -39.69
N MET A 107 4.38 -13.00 -38.56
CA MET A 107 4.87 -14.37 -38.55
C MET A 107 3.97 -15.33 -39.32
N PHE A 108 2.65 -15.26 -39.11
CA PHE A 108 1.71 -16.11 -39.84
C PHE A 108 1.64 -15.78 -41.33
N GLY A 109 1.74 -14.50 -41.69
CA GLY A 109 1.88 -14.07 -43.08
C GLY A 109 3.16 -14.59 -43.71
N ALA A 110 4.31 -14.41 -43.06
CA ALA A 110 5.59 -14.94 -43.52
C ALA A 110 5.54 -16.46 -43.65
N ALA A 111 5.02 -17.18 -42.64
CA ALA A 111 4.84 -18.62 -42.68
C ALA A 111 3.96 -19.08 -43.85
N THR A 112 2.86 -18.36 -44.13
CA THR A 112 1.99 -18.68 -45.26
C THR A 112 2.72 -18.49 -46.58
N VAL A 113 3.43 -17.38 -46.76
CA VAL A 113 4.17 -17.08 -47.99
C VAL A 113 5.31 -18.07 -48.21
N THR A 114 6.13 -18.34 -47.18
CA THR A 114 7.25 -19.29 -47.30
C THR A 114 6.77 -20.71 -47.55
N LEU A 115 5.66 -21.11 -46.93
CA LEU A 115 5.03 -22.41 -47.16
C LEU A 115 4.46 -22.54 -48.58
N LEU A 116 3.68 -21.56 -49.05
CA LEU A 116 3.05 -21.64 -50.38
C LEU A 116 4.08 -21.53 -51.51
N CYS A 117 5.09 -20.68 -51.36
CA CYS A 117 6.10 -20.46 -52.39
C CYS A 117 7.17 -21.56 -52.40
N TYR A 118 7.61 -22.04 -51.24
CA TYR A 118 8.81 -22.88 -51.09
C TYR A 118 8.61 -24.11 -50.21
N GLY A 119 7.39 -24.41 -49.78
CA GLY A 119 7.12 -25.57 -48.93
C GLY A 119 7.62 -25.43 -47.50
N ASP A 120 8.20 -24.32 -47.05
CA ASP A 120 8.81 -24.25 -45.71
C ASP A 120 7.77 -24.36 -44.57
N ILE A 121 7.66 -25.56 -44.00
CA ILE A 121 6.82 -25.86 -42.84
C ILE A 121 7.44 -25.35 -41.53
N GLY A 122 8.76 -25.14 -41.48
CA GLY A 122 9.44 -24.74 -40.24
C GLY A 122 8.94 -23.39 -39.71
N MET A 123 8.65 -22.44 -40.60
CA MET A 123 8.17 -21.12 -40.19
C MET A 123 6.75 -21.19 -39.63
N ALA A 124 5.91 -22.09 -40.14
CA ALA A 124 4.59 -22.39 -39.60
C ALA A 124 4.69 -22.98 -38.18
N ALA A 125 5.58 -23.95 -37.97
CA ALA A 125 5.84 -24.55 -36.66
C ALA A 125 6.28 -23.49 -35.63
N LEU A 126 7.18 -22.60 -36.04
CA LEU A 126 7.69 -21.54 -35.17
C LEU A 126 6.63 -20.47 -34.85
N ALA A 127 5.81 -20.09 -35.83
CA ALA A 127 4.69 -19.16 -35.64
C ALA A 127 3.65 -19.74 -34.67
N MET A 128 3.30 -21.02 -34.83
CA MET A 128 2.37 -21.74 -33.97
C MET A 128 2.87 -21.82 -32.52
N PHE A 129 4.12 -22.26 -32.33
CA PHE A 129 4.76 -22.29 -31.02
C PHE A 129 4.76 -20.92 -30.34
N THR A 130 5.20 -19.88 -31.07
CA THR A 130 5.34 -18.55 -30.50
C THR A 130 3.98 -17.93 -30.18
N TYR A 131 2.97 -18.15 -31.02
CA TYR A 131 1.65 -17.64 -30.71
C TYR A 131 1.05 -18.31 -29.47
N ALA A 132 1.13 -19.64 -29.40
CA ALA A 132 0.57 -20.43 -28.31
C ALA A 132 1.17 -20.10 -26.93
N ALA A 133 2.47 -19.78 -26.89
CA ALA A 133 3.19 -19.51 -25.63
C ALA A 133 3.17 -18.05 -25.15
N TRP A 134 2.79 -17.09 -26.01
CA TRP A 134 2.81 -15.65 -25.68
C TRP A 134 1.47 -14.93 -25.83
N TYR A 135 0.47 -15.54 -26.48
CA TYR A 135 -0.82 -14.89 -26.74
C TYR A 135 -1.99 -15.79 -26.29
N ASP A 136 -3.03 -15.14 -25.76
CA ASP A 136 -4.16 -15.83 -25.12
C ASP A 136 -5.37 -16.07 -26.04
N ASP A 137 -5.42 -15.41 -27.20
CA ASP A 137 -6.57 -15.52 -28.12
C ASP A 137 -6.58 -16.88 -28.85
N ARG A 138 -7.24 -17.86 -28.22
CA ARG A 138 -7.37 -19.24 -28.70
C ARG A 138 -8.16 -19.36 -30.00
N ARG A 139 -9.11 -18.45 -30.25
CA ARG A 139 -9.89 -18.46 -31.51
C ARG A 139 -9.01 -18.16 -32.70
N ARG A 140 -8.19 -17.10 -32.60
CA ARG A 140 -7.22 -16.76 -33.66
C ARG A 140 -6.15 -17.83 -33.84
N LEU A 141 -5.69 -18.45 -32.75
CA LEU A 141 -4.76 -19.58 -32.83
C LEU A 141 -5.37 -20.73 -33.64
N GLY A 142 -6.63 -21.09 -33.35
CA GLY A 142 -7.35 -22.14 -34.08
C GLY A 142 -7.56 -21.82 -35.56
N LEU A 143 -7.88 -20.56 -35.88
CA LEU A 143 -8.03 -20.12 -37.28
C LEU A 143 -6.71 -20.19 -38.05
N TRP A 144 -5.63 -19.67 -37.46
CA TRP A 144 -4.30 -19.72 -38.10
C TRP A 144 -3.75 -21.13 -38.21
N SER A 145 -3.98 -21.99 -37.21
CA SER A 145 -3.58 -23.39 -37.27
C SER A 145 -4.32 -24.12 -38.39
N ALA A 146 -5.65 -23.96 -38.48
CA ALA A 146 -6.44 -24.58 -39.53
C ALA A 146 -6.01 -24.10 -40.92
N TRP A 147 -5.78 -22.79 -41.08
CA TRP A 147 -5.28 -22.20 -42.32
C TRP A 147 -3.93 -22.77 -42.75
N LEU A 148 -2.95 -22.80 -41.85
CA LEU A 148 -1.61 -23.31 -42.18
C LEU A 148 -1.62 -24.82 -42.41
N THR A 149 -2.43 -25.58 -41.68
CA THR A 149 -2.60 -27.02 -41.94
C THR A 149 -3.21 -27.27 -43.30
N LEU A 150 -4.23 -26.48 -43.71
CA LEU A 150 -4.82 -26.55 -45.04
C LEU A 150 -3.80 -26.21 -46.13
N CYS A 151 -3.02 -25.14 -45.96
CA CYS A 151 -1.97 -24.75 -46.90
C CYS A 151 -0.92 -25.85 -47.05
N THR A 152 -0.48 -26.47 -45.95
CA THR A 152 0.50 -27.56 -45.98
C THR A 152 -0.04 -28.77 -46.70
N LEU A 153 -1.28 -29.18 -46.41
CA LEU A 153 -1.90 -30.29 -47.11
C LEU A 153 -2.03 -30.00 -48.60
N ALA A 154 -2.43 -28.78 -48.97
CA ALA A 154 -2.52 -28.37 -50.37
C ALA A 154 -1.14 -28.46 -51.07
N VAL A 155 -0.09 -27.88 -50.48
CA VAL A 155 1.27 -27.83 -51.07
C VAL A 155 1.87 -29.22 -51.22
N TYR A 156 1.78 -30.06 -50.18
CA TYR A 156 2.46 -31.37 -50.14
C TYR A 156 1.69 -32.50 -50.85
N THR A 157 0.44 -32.27 -51.28
CA THR A 157 -0.34 -33.26 -52.06
C THR A 157 -0.30 -33.03 -53.57
N VAL A 158 0.16 -31.85 -54.05
CA VAL A 158 0.28 -31.56 -55.50
C VAL A 158 1.23 -32.52 -56.21
N GLY A 159 2.31 -32.94 -55.56
CA GLY A 159 3.31 -33.87 -56.12
C GLY A 159 2.90 -35.36 -56.07
N GLY A 160 1.68 -35.65 -55.62
CA GLY A 160 1.18 -37.00 -55.36
C GLY A 160 0.70 -37.16 -53.90
N PRO A 161 -0.23 -38.09 -53.63
CA PRO A 161 -0.77 -38.27 -52.30
C PRO A 161 0.32 -38.80 -51.35
N MET A 162 0.53 -38.09 -50.24
CA MET A 162 1.32 -38.64 -49.13
C MET A 162 0.62 -39.87 -48.56
N THR A 163 1.40 -40.86 -48.12
CA THR A 163 0.83 -41.96 -47.32
C THR A 163 0.28 -41.39 -46.01
N ALA A 164 -0.84 -41.95 -45.53
CA ALA A 164 -1.48 -41.48 -44.29
C ALA A 164 -0.52 -41.42 -43.07
N PRO A 165 0.42 -42.38 -42.87
CA PRO A 165 1.42 -42.29 -41.80
C PRO A 165 2.40 -41.13 -41.97
N ALA A 166 2.85 -40.83 -43.20
CA ALA A 166 3.78 -39.73 -43.47
C ALA A 166 3.11 -38.37 -43.20
N ALA A 167 1.89 -38.17 -43.70
CA ALA A 167 1.11 -36.96 -43.46
C ALA A 167 0.84 -36.75 -41.96
N SER A 168 0.46 -37.82 -41.23
CA SER A 168 0.21 -37.75 -39.79
C SER A 168 1.47 -37.40 -39.01
N THR A 169 2.61 -38.01 -39.35
CA THR A 169 3.91 -37.75 -38.70
C THR A 169 4.33 -36.30 -38.90
N MET A 170 4.21 -35.79 -40.12
CA MET A 170 4.52 -34.39 -40.46
C MET A 170 3.64 -33.41 -39.69
N LEU A 171 2.33 -33.62 -39.66
CA LEU A 171 1.39 -32.75 -38.94
C LEU A 171 1.65 -32.78 -37.43
N ILE A 172 1.92 -33.94 -36.85
CA ILE A 172 2.27 -34.04 -35.44
C ILE A 172 3.58 -33.31 -35.15
N MET A 173 4.62 -33.51 -35.96
CA MET A 173 5.94 -32.94 -35.72
C MET A 173 5.98 -31.41 -35.85
N PHE A 174 5.29 -30.86 -36.85
CA PHE A 174 5.37 -29.42 -37.16
C PHE A 174 4.17 -28.59 -36.68
N TYR A 175 3.04 -29.21 -36.37
CA TYR A 175 1.86 -28.49 -35.86
C TYR A 175 1.50 -28.94 -34.45
N GLY A 176 1.34 -30.25 -34.24
CA GLY A 176 0.92 -30.82 -32.96
C GLY A 176 1.91 -30.52 -31.83
N LEU A 177 3.17 -30.92 -32.00
CA LEU A 177 4.21 -30.78 -30.98
C LEU A 177 4.53 -29.30 -30.67
N PRO A 178 4.75 -28.39 -31.65
CA PRO A 178 5.04 -26.99 -31.36
C PRO A 178 3.86 -26.29 -30.69
N LEU A 179 2.62 -26.61 -31.09
CA LEU A 179 1.41 -26.11 -30.44
C LEU A 179 1.28 -26.61 -29.00
N ALA A 180 1.45 -27.92 -28.77
CA ALA A 180 1.36 -28.52 -27.44
C ALA A 180 2.43 -27.95 -26.48
N VAL A 181 3.69 -27.87 -26.94
CA VAL A 181 4.79 -27.28 -26.18
C VAL A 181 4.52 -25.78 -25.93
N GLY A 182 4.05 -25.05 -26.95
CA GLY A 182 3.71 -23.64 -26.81
C GLY A 182 2.61 -23.40 -25.77
N LEU A 183 1.52 -24.16 -25.83
CA LEU A 183 0.43 -24.10 -24.85
C LEU A 183 0.90 -24.46 -23.44
N TRP A 184 1.73 -25.50 -23.31
CA TRP A 184 2.30 -25.90 -22.02
C TRP A 184 3.18 -24.80 -21.42
N ILE A 185 4.09 -24.21 -22.20
CA ILE A 185 4.93 -23.09 -21.75
C ILE A 185 4.06 -21.88 -21.37
N GLY A 186 3.08 -21.53 -22.20
CA GLY A 186 2.16 -20.42 -21.94
C GLY A 186 1.43 -20.61 -20.61
N THR A 187 0.82 -21.78 -20.42
CA THR A 187 0.08 -22.14 -19.20
C THR A 187 1.00 -22.16 -17.98
N ARG A 188 2.19 -22.77 -18.10
CA ARG A 188 3.18 -22.84 -17.02
C ARG A 188 3.67 -21.46 -16.61
N ARG A 189 3.84 -20.53 -17.55
CA ARG A 189 4.23 -19.15 -17.25
C ARG A 189 3.16 -18.41 -16.45
N VAL A 190 1.89 -18.53 -16.86
CA VAL A 190 0.76 -17.92 -16.14
C VAL A 190 0.62 -18.54 -14.74
N LEU A 191 0.74 -19.86 -14.61
CA LEU A 191 0.71 -20.55 -13.32
C LEU A 191 1.81 -20.06 -12.38
N ILE A 192 3.06 -19.98 -12.84
CA ILE A 192 4.18 -19.51 -12.04
C ILE A 192 3.98 -18.05 -11.62
N ALA A 193 3.47 -17.20 -12.52
CA ALA A 193 3.16 -15.81 -12.19
C ALA A 193 2.11 -15.72 -11.08
N ASN A 194 1.03 -16.49 -11.19
CA ASN A 194 -0.04 -16.55 -10.18
C ASN A 194 0.45 -17.10 -8.84
N LEU A 195 1.28 -18.15 -8.85
CA LEU A 195 1.87 -18.71 -7.62
C LEU A 195 2.80 -17.72 -6.93
N ARG A 196 3.61 -16.99 -7.72
CA ARG A 196 4.48 -15.94 -7.19
C ARG A 196 3.68 -14.81 -6.56
N GLU A 197 2.63 -14.34 -7.24
CA GLU A 197 1.77 -13.30 -6.69
C GLU A 197 1.07 -13.75 -5.40
N ARG A 198 0.61 -15.00 -5.34
CA ARG A 198 0.02 -15.58 -4.12
C ARG A 198 1.04 -15.68 -2.98
N ALA A 199 2.26 -16.13 -3.27
CA ALA A 199 3.33 -16.20 -2.27
C ALA A 199 3.66 -14.80 -1.72
N GLU A 200 3.84 -13.80 -2.60
CA GLU A 200 4.11 -12.42 -2.19
C GLU A 200 2.95 -11.81 -1.37
N ARG A 201 1.70 -12.20 -1.64
CA ARG A 201 0.53 -11.78 -0.84
C ARG A 201 0.53 -12.43 0.54
N LEU A 202 0.77 -13.75 0.62
CA LEU A 202 0.83 -14.49 1.88
C LEU A 202 1.97 -14.02 2.78
N GLU A 203 3.14 -13.71 2.22
CA GLU A 203 4.26 -13.14 2.96
C GLU A 203 3.86 -11.79 3.59
N ARG A 204 3.23 -10.90 2.81
CA ARG A 204 2.73 -9.61 3.32
C ARG A 204 1.69 -9.78 4.43
N GLU A 205 0.78 -10.72 4.28
CA GLU A 205 -0.26 -11.00 5.28
C GLU A 205 0.34 -11.56 6.59
N GLN A 206 1.30 -12.50 6.49
CA GLN A 206 1.99 -13.03 7.66
C GLN A 206 2.76 -11.94 8.43
N HIS A 207 3.42 -11.03 7.72
CA HIS A 207 4.11 -9.90 8.35
C HIS A 207 3.12 -9.01 9.11
N LEU A 208 1.97 -8.69 8.50
CA LEU A 208 0.94 -7.88 9.17
C LEU A 208 0.36 -8.58 10.41
N LEU A 209 0.07 -9.89 10.31
CA LEU A 209 -0.43 -10.67 11.44
C LEU A 209 0.61 -10.78 12.57
N ALA A 210 1.89 -10.93 12.24
CA ALA A 210 2.96 -10.94 13.23
C ALA A 210 3.09 -9.60 13.96
N ASP A 211 3.05 -8.48 13.24
CA ASP A 211 3.09 -7.13 13.82
C ASP A 211 1.87 -6.87 14.71
N GLN A 212 0.68 -7.29 14.27
CA GLN A 212 -0.55 -7.23 15.06
C GLN A 212 -0.45 -8.07 16.32
N ALA A 213 0.05 -9.30 16.23
CA ALA A 213 0.24 -10.18 17.38
C ALA A 213 1.23 -9.58 18.40
N ILE A 214 2.35 -9.01 17.93
CA ILE A 214 3.33 -8.32 18.79
C ILE A 214 2.69 -7.11 19.48
N SER A 215 1.91 -6.31 18.76
CA SER A 215 1.22 -5.14 19.32
C SER A 215 0.15 -5.52 20.35
N ALA A 216 -0.65 -6.54 20.03
CA ALA A 216 -1.65 -7.10 20.94
C ALA A 216 -0.99 -7.65 22.21
N GLU A 217 0.12 -8.35 22.06
CA GLU A 217 0.90 -8.91 23.16
C GLU A 217 1.50 -7.82 24.05
N ARG A 218 2.12 -6.79 23.47
CA ARG A 218 2.63 -5.63 24.22
C ARG A 218 1.52 -4.95 25.03
N THR A 219 0.34 -4.81 24.43
CA THR A 219 -0.83 -4.22 25.09
C THR A 219 -1.35 -5.12 26.22
N ARG A 220 -1.31 -6.44 26.04
CA ARG A 220 -1.67 -7.43 27.07
C ARG A 220 -0.71 -7.37 28.24
N ILE A 221 0.61 -7.41 27.99
CA ILE A 221 1.65 -7.31 29.00
C ILE A 221 1.54 -6.01 29.78
N ALA A 222 1.33 -4.87 29.10
CA ALA A 222 1.16 -3.58 29.77
C ALA A 222 -0.03 -3.59 30.75
N ARG A 223 -1.16 -4.21 30.36
CA ARG A 223 -2.34 -4.37 31.22
C ARG A 223 -2.06 -5.28 32.41
N GLU A 224 -1.50 -6.46 32.18
CA GLU A 224 -1.19 -7.42 33.25
C GLU A 224 -0.17 -6.87 34.25
N MET A 225 0.90 -6.24 33.75
CA MET A 225 1.89 -5.56 34.59
C MET A 225 1.24 -4.46 35.42
N HIS A 226 0.37 -3.64 34.83
CA HIS A 226 -0.31 -2.59 35.58
C HIS A 226 -1.26 -3.13 36.63
N ASP A 227 -2.07 -4.15 36.33
CA ASP A 227 -3.00 -4.71 37.29
C ASP A 227 -2.26 -5.28 38.51
N VAL A 228 -1.14 -5.98 38.28
CA VAL A 228 -0.28 -6.49 39.35
C VAL A 228 0.39 -5.36 40.15
N VAL A 229 0.94 -4.35 39.47
CA VAL A 229 1.60 -3.21 40.14
C VAL A 229 0.59 -2.38 40.93
N ALA A 230 -0.55 -2.03 40.33
CA ALA A 230 -1.60 -1.25 40.95
C ALA A 230 -2.18 -1.97 42.18
N HIS A 231 -2.38 -3.29 42.10
CA HIS A 231 -2.83 -4.08 43.24
C HIS A 231 -1.80 -4.06 44.39
N ARG A 232 -0.51 -4.28 44.11
CA ARG A 232 0.56 -4.28 45.12
C ARG A 232 0.74 -2.91 45.79
N VAL A 233 0.72 -1.83 45.01
CA VAL A 233 0.81 -0.46 45.56
C VAL A 233 -0.44 -0.12 46.37
N SER A 234 -1.63 -0.55 45.94
CA SER A 234 -2.88 -0.36 46.71
C SER A 234 -2.83 -1.06 48.07
N LEU A 235 -2.30 -2.29 48.13
CA LEU A 235 -2.07 -2.99 49.40
C LEU A 235 -1.05 -2.26 50.28
N MET A 236 0.02 -1.72 49.70
CA MET A 236 1.02 -0.94 50.43
C MET A 236 0.40 0.34 51.04
N VAL A 237 -0.45 1.05 50.29
CA VAL A 237 -1.22 2.21 50.78
C VAL A 237 -2.19 1.81 51.90
N LEU A 238 -2.84 0.65 51.79
CA LEU A 238 -3.73 0.12 52.84
C LEU A 238 -2.95 -0.18 54.13
N HIS A 239 -1.82 -0.89 54.04
CA HIS A 239 -0.97 -1.21 55.18
C HIS A 239 -0.37 0.05 55.82
N ALA A 240 0.07 1.02 55.02
CA ALA A 240 0.56 2.31 55.50
C ALA A 240 -0.52 3.08 56.28
N GLY A 241 -1.78 3.08 55.80
CA GLY A 241 -2.89 3.67 56.55
C GLY A 241 -3.20 2.96 57.87
N GLY A 242 -3.07 1.62 57.93
CA GLY A 242 -3.20 0.88 59.19
C GLY A 242 -2.11 1.20 60.21
N LEU A 243 -0.86 1.33 59.73
CA LEU A 243 0.30 1.75 60.52
C LEU A 243 0.16 3.18 61.04
N GLU A 244 -0.34 4.11 60.23
CA GLU A 244 -0.61 5.50 60.62
C GLU A 244 -1.58 5.58 61.81
N VAL A 245 -2.66 4.77 61.79
CA VAL A 245 -3.68 4.73 62.86
C VAL A 245 -3.18 3.99 64.11
N SER A 246 -2.32 3.00 63.95
CA SER A 246 -1.87 2.11 65.04
C SER A 246 -0.48 2.47 65.58
N ALA A 247 0.11 3.58 65.12
CA ALA A 247 1.47 3.98 65.47
C ALA A 247 1.61 4.35 66.96
N PRO A 248 2.64 3.84 67.66
CA PRO A 248 2.87 4.15 69.07
C PRO A 248 3.48 5.54 69.31
N ASP A 249 4.05 6.17 68.28
CA ASP A 249 4.70 7.47 68.34
C ASP A 249 4.43 8.33 67.09
N GLY A 250 4.50 9.65 67.23
CA GLY A 250 4.17 10.60 66.16
C GLY A 250 5.10 10.55 64.95
N ARG A 251 6.37 10.16 65.11
CA ARG A 251 7.31 10.04 63.99
C ARG A 251 6.99 8.83 63.11
N THR A 252 6.57 7.72 63.71
CA THR A 252 6.08 6.54 62.96
C THR A 252 4.78 6.86 62.23
N ALA A 253 3.87 7.62 62.82
CA ALA A 253 2.63 8.08 62.18
C ALA A 253 2.90 8.98 60.96
N GLU A 254 3.78 9.99 61.09
CA GLU A 254 4.18 10.86 59.96
C GLU A 254 4.83 10.08 58.82
N SER A 255 5.71 9.13 59.14
CA SER A 255 6.37 8.28 58.13
C SER A 255 5.37 7.40 57.38
N ALA A 256 4.39 6.84 58.08
CA ALA A 256 3.32 6.05 57.49
C ALA A 256 2.40 6.90 56.58
N ALA A 257 2.08 8.13 57.00
CA ALA A 257 1.31 9.09 56.20
C ALA A 257 2.04 9.46 54.90
N LEU A 258 3.36 9.66 54.96
CA LEU A 258 4.19 9.95 53.78
C LEU A 258 4.17 8.79 52.77
N ILE A 259 4.33 7.54 53.23
CA ILE A 259 4.27 6.34 52.38
C ILE A 259 2.88 6.21 51.73
N ARG A 260 1.83 6.45 52.52
CA ARG A 260 0.43 6.37 52.05
C ARG A 260 0.13 7.40 50.96
N ASN A 261 0.58 8.65 51.14
CA ASN A 261 0.37 9.72 50.15
C ASN A 261 1.20 9.46 48.89
N THR A 262 2.48 9.12 49.03
CA THR A 262 3.35 8.79 47.89
C THR A 262 2.80 7.61 47.07
N GLY A 263 2.27 6.58 47.73
CA GLY A 263 1.64 5.44 47.04
C GLY A 263 0.32 5.81 46.34
N ARG A 264 -0.44 6.77 46.86
CA ARG A 264 -1.63 7.30 46.17
C ARG A 264 -1.28 8.08 44.92
N ASP A 265 -0.27 8.93 45.01
CA ASP A 265 0.19 9.74 43.88
C ASP A 265 0.74 8.84 42.77
N ALA A 266 1.56 7.83 43.13
CA ALA A 266 2.05 6.83 42.17
C ALA A 266 0.91 6.04 41.48
N LEU A 267 -0.16 5.69 42.19
CA LEU A 267 -1.34 5.05 41.59
C LEU A 267 -2.10 5.98 40.63
N ALA A 268 -2.16 7.27 40.94
CA ALA A 268 -2.79 8.26 40.08
C ALA A 268 -2.01 8.44 38.78
N GLU A 269 -0.68 8.60 38.88
CA GLU A 269 0.20 8.71 37.71
C GLU A 269 0.16 7.45 36.81
N LEU A 270 0.18 6.26 37.41
CA LEU A 270 0.08 5.00 36.65
C LEU A 270 -1.26 4.86 35.91
N ARG A 271 -2.37 5.33 36.49
CA ARG A 271 -3.69 5.33 35.84
C ARG A 271 -3.79 6.34 34.72
N GLU A 272 -3.12 7.48 34.85
CA GLU A 272 -3.07 8.52 33.81
C GLU A 272 -2.30 8.04 32.57
N ILE A 273 -1.13 7.41 32.77
CA ILE A 273 -0.31 6.87 31.69
C ILE A 273 -1.07 5.81 30.86
N LEU A 274 -1.95 5.03 31.49
CA LEU A 274 -2.75 4.00 30.80
C LEU A 274 -4.10 4.48 30.30
N GLY A 275 -4.66 5.54 30.89
CA GLY A 275 -5.85 6.21 30.37
C GLY A 275 -5.63 6.70 28.94
N VAL A 276 -4.40 7.08 28.59
CA VAL A 276 -4.00 7.50 27.23
C VAL A 276 -3.96 6.33 26.23
N LEU A 277 -3.83 5.07 26.69
CA LEU A 277 -3.95 3.88 25.83
C LEU A 277 -5.39 3.34 25.73
N ARG A 278 -6.37 3.98 26.39
CA ARG A 278 -7.73 3.43 26.60
C ARG A 278 -8.82 4.08 25.74
N ASP A 279 -8.46 4.90 24.75
CA ASP A 279 -9.41 5.39 23.72
C ASP A 279 -9.74 4.27 22.71
N ASN A 280 -10.38 3.20 23.21
CA ASN A 280 -11.07 2.20 22.41
C ASN A 280 -12.52 2.10 22.94
N PRO A 281 -13.58 2.27 22.14
CA PRO A 281 -14.90 2.68 22.62
C PRO A 281 -15.75 1.58 23.29
N GLU A 282 -15.21 0.39 23.56
CA GLU A 282 -16.04 -0.79 23.87
C GLU A 282 -15.84 -1.44 25.24
N SER A 283 -14.99 -0.93 26.12
CA SER A 283 -14.84 -1.55 27.45
C SER A 283 -14.95 -0.53 28.57
N SER A 284 -16.20 -0.24 28.91
CA SER A 284 -16.76 0.16 30.22
C SER A 284 -17.89 1.15 29.99
N ALA A 285 -19.14 0.69 29.98
CA ALA A 285 -20.29 1.58 30.11
C ALA A 285 -20.09 2.41 31.41
N PRO A 286 -20.02 3.75 31.33
CA PRO A 286 -19.88 4.56 32.53
C PRO A 286 -21.18 4.48 33.33
N THR A 287 -21.13 3.98 34.57
CA THR A 287 -22.27 3.85 35.48
C THR A 287 -22.81 5.21 36.00
N ALA A 288 -22.28 6.34 35.50
CA ALA A 288 -22.81 7.67 35.74
C ALA A 288 -22.97 8.39 34.40
N PRO A 289 -24.05 9.19 34.19
CA PRO A 289 -24.17 10.02 33.01
C PRO A 289 -22.90 10.88 32.88
N GLN A 290 -22.27 10.86 31.70
CA GLN A 290 -21.07 11.66 31.49
C GLN A 290 -21.41 13.14 31.68
N PRO A 291 -20.57 13.90 32.40
CA PRO A 291 -20.84 15.31 32.66
C PRO A 291 -20.89 16.11 31.36
N VAL A 292 -21.89 16.97 31.29
CA VAL A 292 -22.24 17.79 30.12
C VAL A 292 -22.12 19.27 30.45
N LEU A 293 -22.24 20.16 29.46
CA LEU A 293 -22.08 21.60 29.67
C LEU A 293 -23.09 22.16 30.68
N SER A 294 -24.28 21.56 30.83
CA SER A 294 -25.25 21.96 31.87
C SER A 294 -24.73 21.73 33.30
N ASP A 295 -23.72 20.88 33.49
CA ASP A 295 -23.08 20.64 34.78
C ASP A 295 -21.98 21.68 35.11
N LEU A 296 -21.72 22.64 34.21
CA LEU A 296 -20.64 23.62 34.37
C LEU A 296 -20.78 24.45 35.65
N PHE A 297 -22.01 24.85 35.99
CA PHE A 297 -22.28 25.60 37.22
C PHE A 297 -21.84 24.83 38.48
N ARG A 298 -22.04 23.49 38.49
CA ARG A 298 -21.59 22.63 39.58
C ARG A 298 -20.06 22.55 39.64
N LEU A 299 -19.40 22.35 38.48
CA LEU A 299 -17.94 22.31 38.39
C LEU A 299 -17.30 23.62 38.89
N VAL A 300 -17.80 24.78 38.45
CA VAL A 300 -17.32 26.09 38.91
C VAL A 300 -17.60 26.29 40.40
N GLY A 301 -18.76 25.83 40.89
CA GLY A 301 -19.12 25.85 42.31
C GLY A 301 -18.15 25.04 43.19
N GLU A 302 -17.76 23.85 42.74
CA GLU A 302 -16.79 22.98 43.42
C GLU A 302 -15.43 23.68 43.56
N TRP A 303 -14.90 24.25 42.47
CA TRP A 303 -13.63 24.99 42.50
C TRP A 303 -13.70 26.25 43.38
N ARG A 304 -14.84 26.96 43.38
CA ARG A 304 -15.04 28.11 44.26
C ARG A 304 -15.07 27.70 45.73
N SER A 305 -15.73 26.59 46.06
CA SER A 305 -15.76 26.06 47.42
C SER A 305 -14.40 25.56 47.91
N ALA A 306 -13.54 25.12 46.97
CA ALA A 306 -12.15 24.74 47.22
C ALA A 306 -11.20 25.95 47.35
N GLY A 307 -11.71 27.19 47.26
CA GLY A 307 -10.93 28.42 47.48
C GLY A 307 -10.44 29.12 46.22
N MET A 308 -10.72 28.62 45.01
CA MET A 308 -10.31 29.29 43.77
C MET A 308 -11.27 30.46 43.44
N PRO A 309 -10.76 31.68 43.20
CA PRO A 309 -11.58 32.82 42.81
C PRO A 309 -12.00 32.73 41.32
N VAL A 310 -13.04 31.94 41.04
CA VAL A 310 -13.60 31.74 39.68
C VAL A 310 -14.88 32.54 39.46
N ARG A 311 -14.91 33.32 38.36
CA ARG A 311 -16.11 33.99 37.84
C ARG A 311 -16.55 33.36 36.52
N GLU A 312 -17.83 33.06 36.43
CA GLU A 312 -18.47 32.54 35.22
C GLU A 312 -19.34 33.62 34.60
N SER A 313 -19.35 33.72 33.28
CA SER A 313 -20.20 34.62 32.51
C SER A 313 -20.59 33.98 31.18
N ALA A 314 -21.78 34.27 30.70
CA ALA A 314 -22.26 33.83 29.39
C ALA A 314 -22.82 35.02 28.60
N THR A 315 -22.60 35.03 27.29
CA THR A 315 -23.19 35.98 26.34
C THR A 315 -23.87 35.24 25.20
N GLY A 316 -24.84 35.91 24.56
CA GLY A 316 -25.70 35.30 23.54
C GLY A 316 -26.85 34.46 24.11
N THR A 317 -27.63 33.86 23.23
CA THR A 317 -28.74 32.96 23.58
C THR A 317 -28.25 31.52 23.58
N PRO A 318 -28.43 30.75 24.67
CA PRO A 318 -28.08 29.34 24.70
C PRO A 318 -28.78 28.56 23.58
N VAL A 319 -28.01 27.84 22.77
CA VAL A 319 -28.48 26.96 21.71
C VAL A 319 -28.38 25.52 22.18
N THR A 320 -29.31 24.65 21.78
CA THR A 320 -29.21 23.22 22.05
C THR A 320 -27.95 22.65 21.40
N LEU A 321 -27.10 22.03 22.20
CA LEU A 321 -25.83 21.48 21.78
C LEU A 321 -25.95 19.97 21.60
N SER A 322 -25.23 19.42 20.62
CA SER A 322 -25.09 17.96 20.53
C SER A 322 -24.40 17.43 21.81
N ALA A 323 -24.74 16.21 22.22
CA ALA A 323 -24.13 15.58 23.40
C ALA A 323 -22.59 15.50 23.31
N GLN A 324 -22.04 15.39 22.10
CA GLN A 324 -20.60 15.41 21.88
C GLN A 324 -20.01 16.81 22.12
N THR A 325 -20.67 17.87 21.63
CA THR A 325 -20.27 19.27 21.84
C THR A 325 -20.33 19.64 23.32
N GLU A 326 -21.37 19.23 24.03
CA GLU A 326 -21.51 19.48 25.48
C GLU A 326 -20.37 18.87 26.30
N ARG A 327 -20.00 17.61 26.00
CA ARG A 327 -18.92 16.91 26.69
C ARG A 327 -17.56 17.53 26.40
N THR A 328 -17.30 17.86 25.13
CA THR A 328 -16.05 18.55 24.74
C THR A 328 -15.96 19.91 25.42
N ALA A 329 -17.05 20.68 25.45
CA ALA A 329 -17.13 21.97 26.13
C ALA A 329 -16.85 21.86 27.64
N TYR A 330 -17.51 20.93 28.32
CA TYR A 330 -17.26 20.66 29.74
C TYR A 330 -15.80 20.30 30.01
N ARG A 331 -15.22 19.44 29.17
CA ARG A 331 -13.82 19.00 29.34
C ARG A 331 -12.82 20.13 29.12
N ILE A 332 -13.08 21.04 28.18
CA ILE A 332 -12.25 22.24 27.97
C ILE A 332 -12.17 23.07 29.26
N VAL A 333 -13.32 23.35 29.88
CA VAL A 333 -13.34 24.16 31.11
C VAL A 333 -12.71 23.40 32.27
N GLN A 334 -12.99 22.10 32.42
CA GLN A 334 -12.40 21.27 33.48
C GLN A 334 -10.87 21.26 33.43
N GLU A 335 -10.29 21.00 32.26
CA GLU A 335 -8.84 20.97 32.08
C GLU A 335 -8.22 22.36 32.29
N ALA A 336 -8.88 23.41 31.81
CA ALA A 336 -8.42 24.78 31.98
C ALA A 336 -8.41 25.23 33.46
N LEU A 337 -9.46 24.90 34.23
CA LEU A 337 -9.51 25.16 35.68
C LEU A 337 -8.45 24.36 36.44
N THR A 338 -8.25 23.09 36.06
CA THR A 338 -7.20 22.24 36.65
C THR A 338 -5.80 22.83 36.37
N ASN A 339 -5.55 23.32 35.16
CA ASN A 339 -4.29 23.96 34.80
C ASN A 339 -4.09 25.28 35.54
N ALA A 340 -5.14 26.10 35.71
CA ALA A 340 -5.07 27.30 36.52
C ALA A 340 -4.71 26.97 37.98
N ALA A 341 -5.33 25.94 38.57
CA ALA A 341 -5.03 25.49 39.94
C ALA A 341 -3.56 25.05 40.11
N LYS A 342 -3.03 24.35 39.10
CA LYS A 342 -1.66 23.82 39.12
C LYS A 342 -0.59 24.88 38.86
N HIS A 343 -0.86 25.83 37.96
CA HIS A 343 0.16 26.73 37.42
C HIS A 343 0.02 28.19 37.88
N ALA A 344 -1.13 28.58 38.40
CA ALA A 344 -1.38 29.91 38.92
C ALA A 344 -2.27 29.84 40.18
N PRO A 345 -1.76 29.27 41.29
CA PRO A 345 -2.51 29.22 42.54
C PRO A 345 -2.89 30.64 42.97
N ASP A 346 -4.08 30.76 43.56
CA ASP A 346 -4.69 32.02 44.03
C ASP A 346 -4.95 33.09 42.96
N ALA A 347 -4.77 32.78 41.67
CA ALA A 347 -5.08 33.70 40.59
C ALA A 347 -6.59 33.79 40.34
N ASP A 348 -7.09 35.00 40.07
CA ASP A 348 -8.44 35.23 39.56
C ASP A 348 -8.63 34.51 38.23
N VAL A 349 -9.62 33.63 38.15
CA VAL A 349 -9.98 32.89 36.92
C VAL A 349 -11.34 33.34 36.41
N ARG A 350 -11.44 33.56 35.09
CA ARG A 350 -12.67 33.90 34.39
C ARG A 350 -12.99 32.84 33.36
N VAL A 351 -14.20 32.29 33.44
CA VAL A 351 -14.80 31.40 32.44
C VAL A 351 -15.87 32.20 31.70
N HIS A 352 -15.74 32.27 30.37
CA HIS A 352 -16.68 32.96 29.50
C HIS A 352 -17.19 32.02 28.40
N LEU A 353 -18.51 31.92 28.27
CA LEU A 353 -19.19 31.22 27.18
C LEU A 353 -19.87 32.24 26.26
N ASP A 354 -19.48 32.30 24.99
CA ASP A 354 -20.12 33.13 23.98
C ASP A 354 -20.91 32.22 23.01
N HIS A 355 -22.24 32.27 23.12
CA HIS A 355 -23.16 31.53 22.27
C HIS A 355 -23.45 32.32 20.99
N ARG A 356 -22.89 31.86 19.87
CA ARG A 356 -23.16 32.40 18.53
C ARG A 356 -24.10 31.47 17.74
N PRO A 357 -24.70 31.93 16.63
CA PRO A 357 -25.64 31.13 15.85
C PRO A 357 -25.07 29.77 15.41
N ASP A 358 -23.80 29.74 14.99
CA ASP A 358 -23.17 28.55 14.40
C ASP A 358 -22.00 27.99 15.23
N THR A 359 -21.63 28.65 16.33
CA THR A 359 -20.47 28.27 17.15
C THR A 359 -20.67 28.56 18.63
N LEU A 360 -20.11 27.71 19.49
CA LEU A 360 -19.86 28.03 20.90
C LEU A 360 -18.38 28.40 21.07
N GLU A 361 -18.12 29.63 21.52
CA GLU A 361 -16.77 30.07 21.88
C GLU A 361 -16.60 30.02 23.41
N ILE A 362 -15.56 29.33 23.87
CA ILE A 362 -15.25 29.13 25.27
C ILE A 362 -13.91 29.81 25.54
N THR A 363 -13.89 30.76 26.47
CA THR A 363 -12.67 31.44 26.89
C THR A 363 -12.47 31.26 28.39
N VAL A 364 -11.34 30.67 28.77
CA VAL A 364 -10.90 30.55 30.18
C VAL A 364 -9.59 31.32 30.33
N GLU A 365 -9.57 32.26 31.26
CA GLU A 365 -8.42 33.12 31.53
C GLU A 365 -8.10 33.14 33.01
N ASN A 366 -6.82 33.08 33.37
CA ASN A 366 -6.36 33.38 34.72
C ASN A 366 -5.40 34.57 34.72
N SER A 367 -5.42 35.32 35.82
CA SER A 367 -4.43 36.36 36.12
C SER A 367 -3.07 35.74 36.49
N PRO A 368 -1.96 36.50 36.50
CA PRO A 368 -0.72 36.04 37.12
C PRO A 368 -0.95 35.68 38.59
N SER A 369 -0.21 34.68 39.10
CA SER A 369 -0.30 34.30 40.52
C SER A 369 0.24 35.43 41.41
N PRO A 370 -0.45 35.75 42.54
CA PRO A 370 0.06 36.69 43.53
C PRO A 370 1.31 36.19 44.27
N ALA A 371 1.54 34.87 44.28
CA ALA A 371 2.72 34.26 44.88
C ALA A 371 3.94 34.42 43.95
N ALA A 372 5.07 34.89 44.49
CA ALA A 372 6.32 35.01 43.74
C ALA A 372 6.67 33.67 43.07
N ALA A 373 7.02 33.74 41.77
CA ALA A 373 7.20 32.60 40.89
C ALA A 373 8.06 31.49 41.50
N ALA A 374 7.42 30.49 42.11
CA ALA A 374 8.03 29.20 42.36
C ALA A 374 8.28 28.55 40.99
N ALA A 375 9.43 27.88 40.85
CA ALA A 375 9.78 27.19 39.61
C ALA A 375 8.60 26.30 39.16
N PRO A 376 8.17 26.39 37.89
CA PRO A 376 6.98 25.69 37.43
C PRO A 376 7.19 24.18 37.65
N PRO A 377 6.21 23.47 38.24
CA PRO A 377 6.29 22.03 38.36
C PRO A 377 6.45 21.41 36.97
N PRO A 378 7.15 20.27 36.83
CA PRO A 378 7.34 19.62 35.54
C PRO A 378 5.97 19.29 34.91
N SER A 379 5.59 20.05 33.88
CA SER A 379 4.32 19.85 33.19
C SER A 379 4.51 18.81 32.10
N SER A 380 3.68 17.78 32.09
CA SER A 380 3.76 16.69 31.12
C SER A 380 3.36 17.11 29.69
N GLY A 381 2.79 18.32 29.49
CA GLY A 381 2.40 18.86 28.18
C GLY A 381 1.24 18.11 27.48
N TYR A 382 0.84 16.95 28.00
CA TYR A 382 -0.14 16.05 27.39
C TYR A 382 -1.59 16.55 27.52
N GLY A 383 -1.93 17.28 28.59
CA GLY A 383 -3.30 17.79 28.83
C GLY A 383 -3.79 18.68 27.68
N LEU A 384 -2.97 19.65 27.26
CA LEU A 384 -3.28 20.56 26.16
C LEU A 384 -3.21 19.89 24.78
N ALA A 385 -2.34 18.89 24.60
CA ALA A 385 -2.25 18.11 23.37
C ALA A 385 -3.52 17.25 23.17
N GLY A 386 -3.96 16.54 24.21
CA GLY A 386 -5.20 15.74 24.17
C GLY A 386 -6.46 16.60 24.05
N LEU A 387 -6.45 17.83 24.59
CA LEU A 387 -7.54 18.78 24.39
C LEU A 387 -7.63 19.25 22.93
N ARG A 388 -6.48 19.53 22.29
CA ARG A 388 -6.40 19.94 20.89
C ARG A 388 -6.90 18.84 19.95
N GLU A 389 -6.54 17.59 20.21
CA GLU A 389 -7.04 16.43 19.47
C GLU A 389 -8.58 16.34 19.54
N ARG A 390 -9.15 16.40 20.75
CA ARG A 390 -10.60 16.33 20.96
C ARG A 390 -11.37 17.49 20.33
N VAL A 391 -10.83 18.71 20.43
CA VAL A 391 -11.42 19.88 19.78
C VAL A 391 -11.41 19.73 18.25
N ASN A 392 -10.32 19.23 17.68
CA ASN A 392 -10.22 18.97 16.24
C ASN A 392 -11.21 17.87 15.79
N LEU A 393 -11.36 16.80 16.57
CA LEU A 393 -12.34 15.73 16.30
C LEU A 393 -13.80 16.22 16.36
N ALA A 394 -14.08 17.25 17.15
CA ALA A 394 -15.37 17.93 17.19
C ALA A 394 -15.51 19.00 16.09
N GLY A 395 -14.55 19.12 15.15
CA GLY A 395 -14.55 20.13 14.08
C GLY A 395 -14.25 21.56 14.55
N GLY A 396 -13.77 21.71 15.79
CA GLY A 396 -13.46 22.99 16.40
C GLY A 396 -12.00 23.42 16.28
N SER A 397 -11.64 24.53 16.91
CA SER A 397 -10.26 25.01 17.02
C SER A 397 -9.90 25.43 18.44
N LEU A 398 -8.64 25.21 18.84
CA LEU A 398 -8.13 25.50 20.19
C LEU A 398 -6.85 26.36 20.14
N ARG A 399 -6.89 27.51 20.81
CA ARG A 399 -5.76 28.41 21.03
C ARG A 399 -5.43 28.51 22.52
N THR A 400 -4.16 28.39 22.86
CA THR A 400 -3.68 28.49 24.23
C THR A 400 -2.40 29.31 24.27
N GLY A 401 -2.25 30.20 25.23
CA GLY A 401 -1.01 30.97 25.35
C GLY A 401 -1.01 31.99 26.49
N PRO A 402 0.18 32.56 26.77
CA PRO A 402 0.32 33.60 27.77
C PRO A 402 -0.35 34.91 27.29
N ARG A 403 -0.87 35.67 28.24
CA ARG A 403 -1.38 37.02 28.03
C ARG A 403 -0.30 38.03 28.37
N LEU A 404 -0.43 39.25 27.83
CA LEU A 404 0.54 40.34 28.02
C LEU A 404 0.65 40.80 29.48
N ASP A 405 -0.38 40.55 30.28
CA ASP A 405 -0.44 40.85 31.72
C ASP A 405 0.15 39.72 32.59
N GLY A 406 0.78 38.71 31.99
CA GLY A 406 1.38 37.57 32.70
C GLY A 406 0.39 36.47 33.06
N GLY A 407 -0.88 36.60 32.66
CA GLY A 407 -1.89 35.54 32.78
C GLY A 407 -1.78 34.48 31.68
N TRP A 408 -2.70 33.51 31.69
CA TRP A 408 -2.82 32.51 30.63
C TRP A 408 -4.25 32.49 30.08
N ARG A 409 -4.40 32.18 28.79
CA ARG A 409 -5.69 32.10 28.10
C ARG A 409 -5.82 30.77 27.36
N VAL A 410 -6.98 30.15 27.50
CA VAL A 410 -7.46 29.03 26.69
C VAL A 410 -8.72 29.50 25.96
N THR A 411 -8.70 29.49 24.63
CA THR A 411 -9.84 29.82 23.79
C THR A 411 -10.15 28.65 22.86
N ALA A 412 -11.37 28.15 22.92
CA ALA A 412 -11.87 27.08 22.05
C ALA A 412 -13.10 27.55 21.29
N VAL A 413 -13.19 27.20 20.00
CA VAL A 413 -14.37 27.45 19.17
C VAL A 413 -14.89 26.09 18.72
N LEU A 414 -16.12 25.76 19.09
CA LEU A 414 -16.79 24.51 18.71
C LEU A 414 -17.93 24.81 17.73
N PRO A 415 -18.02 24.13 16.58
CA PRO A 415 -19.14 24.31 15.67
C PRO A 415 -20.42 23.73 16.28
N LEU A 416 -21.53 24.42 16.04
CA LEU A 416 -22.87 23.95 16.34
C LEU A 416 -23.40 23.26 15.09
N THR A 417 -23.27 21.95 15.02
CA THR A 417 -24.02 21.19 14.02
C THR A 417 -25.49 21.28 14.41
N PRO A 418 -26.40 21.76 13.54
CA PRO A 418 -27.81 21.77 13.85
C PRO A 418 -28.29 20.33 14.07
N ASP A 419 -28.78 20.03 15.27
CA ASP A 419 -29.42 18.75 15.58
C ASP A 419 -30.70 18.64 14.73
N GLY A 420 -30.71 17.69 13.78
CA GLY A 420 -31.93 17.11 13.23
C GLY A 420 -32.51 17.71 11.95
N LEU A 421 -31.86 17.51 10.80
CA LEU A 421 -32.58 17.09 9.59
C LEU A 421 -32.25 15.62 9.36
N GLY A 422 -33.02 14.75 10.01
CA GLY A 422 -33.04 13.33 9.68
C GLY A 422 -33.35 13.17 8.19
N GLU A 423 -32.54 12.34 7.54
CA GLU A 423 -32.68 11.95 6.14
C GLU A 423 -34.09 11.39 5.86
N GLY A 424 -35.00 12.26 5.45
CA GLY A 424 -36.17 11.89 4.67
C GLY A 424 -35.69 11.60 3.25
N ARG A 425 -35.26 10.36 2.97
CA ARG A 425 -35.18 9.87 1.59
C ARG A 425 -36.58 9.98 0.96
N GLY A 426 -36.77 11.02 0.15
CA GLY A 426 -37.92 11.17 -0.72
C GLY A 426 -37.94 10.03 -1.74
N ALA A 427 -38.85 9.09 -1.53
CA ALA A 427 -39.43 8.31 -2.62
C ALA A 427 -40.50 9.18 -3.30
N GLY A 428 -40.45 9.25 -4.63
CA GLY A 428 -41.57 9.70 -5.46
C GLY A 428 -41.38 11.03 -6.19
N GLN A 429 -40.81 10.98 -7.38
CA GLN A 429 -41.57 11.09 -8.64
C GLN A 429 -40.72 10.61 -9.82
#